data_AF-A0A7Y5B6B9-F1
#
_entry.id   AF-A0A7Y5B6B9-F1
#
_cell.length_a   1.000
_cell.length_b   1.000
_cell.length_c   1.000
_cell.angle_alpha   90.00
_cell.angle_beta   90.00
_cell.angle_gamma   90.00
#
_symmetry.space_group_name_H-M   'P 1'
#
loop_
_entity.id
_entity.type
_entity.pdbx_description
1 polymer ?
#
loop_
_entity_poly.entity_id
_entity_poly.type
_entity_poly.pdbx_seq_one_letter_code
_entity_poly.pdbx_strand_id
1 'polypeptide(L)'
;MSALFLTGMMGSGKTTIGRALAKKLDLRFIDLDEEIERHTGKTIAELFELHGEAGFRKIESERLRNLPTEGAVVATGGGAVTSSANVAIMMKNGCIVCLNAPISVLEQRIAQSAVRPLYKDKSSLGRLLAARSSDYALCDISIDTDRSVSKTVGVLADSLAPTSKRPLMAGDNVYIAPDLIHENIPARLLPKASKFAIVTHPRLHKHADGIARRIGKSSIMEVPSSEKSKSLKRLEMLLEDFASFGLKRDDAAIALGGGVIGDLTGFAAAVYMRGIDYIQMPTTLLAQVDAAIGGKTGINLKLGKNLAGAFHMPTAVVCDTSLLETLPRRQLVNGSAEIVKYGAILDPAIFLRCQQRSIWKPYPVHWFDLRSNIVHRCAQLKLSVVNEDPLERQGRRVILNFGHTIGHGLEQAMGFRGILHGEAVALGMMAESYIAWRMDIADESLLDRLSVALRRQGLPVRANLPPTDEIMSALQRDKKNTADRVRMAIVQEAGKSVVLQDAPKDLIREAIEWIREEA
;
A
#
# COMPACT_ATOMS: atom_id res chain seq x y z
N MET A 1 -21.06 7.57 -2.68
CA MET A 1 -21.21 6.25 -3.31
C MET A 1 -20.22 5.27 -2.72
N SER A 2 -20.74 4.20 -2.13
CA SER A 2 -19.96 3.00 -1.84
C SER A 2 -20.87 1.80 -2.04
N ALA A 3 -20.51 0.99 -3.02
CA ALA A 3 -21.04 -0.34 -3.25
C ALA A 3 -19.95 -1.37 -2.97
N LEU A 4 -20.34 -2.61 -2.76
CA LEU A 4 -19.42 -3.73 -2.70
C LEU A 4 -19.64 -4.61 -3.92
N PHE A 5 -18.68 -4.65 -4.84
CA PHE A 5 -18.74 -5.49 -6.02
C PHE A 5 -18.09 -6.84 -5.74
N LEU A 6 -18.85 -7.93 -5.83
CA LEU A 6 -18.35 -9.29 -5.70
C LEU A 6 -18.12 -9.87 -7.09
N THR A 7 -16.89 -10.19 -7.41
CA THR A 7 -16.49 -10.89 -8.63
C THR A 7 -15.78 -12.20 -8.29
N GLY A 8 -15.37 -12.93 -9.32
CA GLY A 8 -14.70 -14.23 -9.19
C GLY A 8 -15.29 -15.27 -10.12
N MET A 9 -14.60 -16.40 -10.22
CA MET A 9 -14.92 -17.43 -11.19
C MET A 9 -16.33 -18.01 -11.00
N MET A 10 -16.94 -18.56 -12.04
CA MET A 10 -18.22 -19.28 -11.91
C MET A 10 -18.07 -20.40 -10.85
N GLY A 11 -19.04 -20.53 -9.94
CA GLY A 11 -18.95 -21.46 -8.79
C GLY A 11 -18.26 -20.89 -7.54
N SER A 12 -17.69 -19.68 -7.58
CA SER A 12 -17.07 -19.04 -6.39
C SER A 12 -18.08 -18.64 -5.29
N GLY A 13 -19.38 -18.66 -5.59
CA GLY A 13 -20.44 -18.36 -4.62
C GLY A 13 -20.82 -16.89 -4.50
N LYS A 14 -20.55 -16.06 -5.53
CA LYS A 14 -20.90 -14.62 -5.58
C LYS A 14 -22.32 -14.31 -5.11
N THR A 15 -23.33 -14.97 -5.68
CA THR A 15 -24.74 -14.72 -5.32
C THR A 15 -25.05 -15.17 -3.89
N THR A 16 -24.59 -16.35 -3.47
CA THR A 16 -24.84 -16.90 -2.12
C THR A 16 -24.14 -16.08 -1.04
N ILE A 17 -22.84 -15.80 -1.20
CA ILE A 17 -22.05 -14.99 -0.28
C ILE A 17 -22.55 -13.54 -0.29
N GLY A 18 -22.89 -13.01 -1.47
CA GLY A 18 -23.40 -11.66 -1.62
C GLY A 18 -24.72 -11.42 -0.88
N ARG A 19 -25.69 -12.33 -1.00
CA ARG A 19 -26.95 -12.25 -0.23
C ARG A 19 -26.70 -12.31 1.29
N ALA A 20 -25.84 -13.22 1.73
CA ALA A 20 -25.52 -13.37 3.15
C ALA A 20 -24.76 -12.16 3.72
N LEU A 21 -23.82 -11.60 2.95
CA LEU A 21 -23.05 -10.43 3.33
C LEU A 21 -23.91 -9.16 3.33
N ALA A 22 -24.76 -8.98 2.31
CA ALA A 22 -25.71 -7.87 2.26
C ALA A 22 -26.60 -7.86 3.51
N LYS A 23 -27.13 -9.03 3.90
CA LYS A 23 -27.89 -9.17 5.16
C LYS A 23 -27.06 -8.81 6.40
N LYS A 24 -25.79 -9.24 6.48
CA LYS A 24 -24.91 -8.97 7.63
C LYS A 24 -24.56 -7.48 7.77
N LEU A 25 -24.38 -6.79 6.64
CA LEU A 25 -24.00 -5.38 6.59
C LEU A 25 -25.18 -4.42 6.46
N ASP A 26 -26.41 -4.94 6.48
CA ASP A 26 -27.65 -4.19 6.25
C ASP A 26 -27.64 -3.39 4.93
N LEU A 27 -27.26 -4.08 3.84
CA LEU A 27 -27.18 -3.54 2.49
C LEU A 27 -28.16 -4.24 1.55
N ARG A 28 -28.48 -3.58 0.43
CA ARG A 28 -29.25 -4.21 -0.65
C ARG A 28 -28.38 -5.22 -1.40
N PHE A 29 -28.95 -6.33 -1.83
CA PHE A 29 -28.27 -7.25 -2.74
C PHE A 29 -28.76 -7.05 -4.17
N ILE A 30 -27.83 -7.00 -5.12
CA ILE A 30 -28.11 -6.92 -6.56
C ILE A 30 -27.26 -7.98 -7.26
N ASP A 31 -27.88 -8.77 -8.14
CA ASP A 31 -27.15 -9.63 -9.08
C ASP A 31 -27.16 -8.95 -10.46
N LEU A 32 -25.98 -8.61 -10.98
CA LEU A 32 -25.87 -7.86 -12.23
C LEU A 32 -26.38 -8.67 -13.43
N ASP A 33 -26.16 -9.99 -13.42
CA ASP A 33 -26.61 -10.86 -14.51
C ASP A 33 -28.16 -10.90 -14.53
N GLU A 34 -28.80 -11.08 -13.35
CA GLU A 34 -30.28 -11.03 -13.23
C GLU A 34 -30.84 -9.66 -13.69
N GLU A 35 -30.14 -8.56 -13.38
CA GLU A 35 -30.56 -7.22 -13.78
C GLU A 35 -30.41 -6.97 -15.29
N ILE A 36 -29.38 -7.52 -15.93
CA ILE A 36 -29.21 -7.46 -17.39
C ILE A 36 -30.33 -8.23 -18.08
N GLU A 37 -30.62 -9.46 -17.63
CA GLU A 37 -31.68 -10.28 -18.21
C GLU A 37 -33.05 -9.61 -18.06
N ARG A 38 -33.34 -9.06 -16.88
CA ARG A 38 -34.57 -8.30 -16.61
C ARG A 38 -34.71 -7.07 -17.50
N HIS A 39 -33.61 -6.35 -17.78
CA HIS A 39 -33.64 -5.13 -18.58
C HIS A 39 -33.73 -5.41 -20.08
N THR A 40 -33.09 -6.49 -20.55
CA THR A 40 -33.03 -6.84 -21.99
C THR A 40 -34.15 -7.78 -22.43
N GLY A 41 -34.79 -8.49 -21.50
CA GLY A 41 -35.76 -9.55 -21.78
C GLY A 41 -35.13 -10.80 -22.41
N LYS A 42 -33.79 -10.92 -22.39
CA LYS A 42 -33.03 -12.03 -22.97
C LYS A 42 -32.10 -12.61 -21.91
N THR A 43 -31.87 -13.92 -21.97
CA THR A 43 -30.90 -14.60 -21.13
C THR A 43 -29.47 -14.19 -21.47
N ILE A 44 -28.54 -14.33 -20.53
CA ILE A 44 -27.11 -14.08 -20.80
C ILE A 44 -26.63 -14.94 -21.98
N ALA A 45 -27.05 -16.20 -22.07
CA ALA A 45 -26.67 -17.10 -23.16
C ALA A 45 -27.10 -16.56 -24.55
N GLU A 46 -28.35 -16.10 -24.68
CA GLU A 46 -28.86 -15.49 -25.92
C GLU A 46 -28.11 -14.20 -26.27
N LEU A 47 -27.76 -13.38 -25.28
CA LEU A 47 -26.97 -12.16 -25.52
C LEU A 47 -25.57 -12.46 -26.04
N PHE A 48 -24.92 -13.51 -25.53
CA PHE A 48 -23.62 -13.97 -26.05
C PHE A 48 -23.75 -14.52 -27.47
N GLU A 49 -24.81 -15.25 -27.79
CA GLU A 49 -25.05 -15.80 -29.14
C GLU A 49 -25.31 -14.68 -30.16
N LEU A 50 -26.11 -13.68 -29.79
CA LEU A 50 -26.50 -12.58 -30.68
C LEU A 50 -25.40 -11.52 -30.88
N HIS A 51 -24.64 -11.22 -29.84
CA HIS A 51 -23.73 -10.07 -29.83
C HIS A 51 -22.26 -10.44 -29.62
N GLY A 52 -21.95 -11.71 -29.38
CA GLY A 52 -20.63 -12.16 -28.98
C GLY A 52 -20.20 -11.60 -27.61
N GLU A 53 -19.02 -12.01 -27.16
CA GLU A 53 -18.50 -11.54 -25.86
C GLU A 53 -18.26 -10.02 -25.84
N ALA A 54 -17.67 -9.47 -26.90
CA ALA A 54 -17.39 -8.04 -26.98
C ALA A 54 -18.67 -7.18 -26.94
N GLY A 55 -19.75 -7.64 -27.60
CA GLY A 55 -21.05 -6.99 -27.55
C GLY A 55 -21.70 -7.10 -26.17
N PHE A 56 -21.66 -8.29 -25.55
CA PHE A 56 -22.14 -8.49 -24.18
C PHE A 56 -21.42 -7.56 -23.18
N ARG A 57 -20.09 -7.41 -23.27
CA ARG A 57 -19.32 -6.51 -22.38
C ARG A 57 -19.75 -5.06 -22.49
N LYS A 58 -20.19 -4.59 -23.66
CA LYS A 58 -20.73 -3.24 -23.82
C LYS A 58 -22.05 -3.08 -23.08
N ILE A 59 -22.95 -4.06 -23.20
CA ILE A 59 -24.25 -4.11 -22.49
C ILE A 59 -24.01 -4.15 -20.96
N GLU A 60 -23.10 -5.02 -20.51
CA GLU A 60 -22.71 -5.13 -19.10
C GLU A 60 -22.16 -3.80 -18.56
N SER A 61 -21.29 -3.14 -19.32
CA SER A 61 -20.72 -1.83 -18.95
C SER A 61 -21.77 -0.74 -18.84
N GLU A 62 -22.73 -0.72 -19.76
CA GLU A 62 -23.84 0.24 -19.73
C GLU A 62 -24.76 0.00 -18.55
N ARG A 63 -25.12 -1.26 -18.29
CA ARG A 63 -25.95 -1.62 -17.14
C ARG A 63 -25.27 -1.27 -15.82
N LEU A 64 -23.97 -1.55 -15.70
CA LEU A 64 -23.19 -1.23 -14.51
C LEU A 64 -23.10 0.29 -14.26
N ARG A 65 -22.98 1.12 -15.32
CA ARG A 65 -23.01 2.59 -15.21
C ARG A 65 -24.32 3.12 -14.64
N ASN A 66 -25.44 2.51 -15.03
CA ASN A 66 -26.79 2.97 -14.69
C ASN A 66 -27.38 2.26 -13.46
N LEU A 67 -26.63 1.33 -12.84
CA LEU A 67 -27.11 0.56 -11.70
C LEU A 67 -27.14 1.43 -10.43
N PRO A 68 -28.22 1.41 -9.63
CA PRO A 68 -28.29 2.12 -8.36
C PRO A 68 -27.47 1.38 -7.30
N THR A 69 -26.15 1.55 -7.34
CA THR A 69 -25.17 0.78 -6.56
C THR A 69 -24.99 1.27 -5.12
N GLU A 70 -25.48 2.45 -4.78
CA GLU A 70 -25.32 3.03 -3.45
C GLU A 70 -25.95 2.16 -2.35
N GLY A 71 -25.16 1.78 -1.35
CA GLY A 71 -25.63 0.93 -0.25
C GLY A 71 -25.99 -0.49 -0.71
N ALA A 72 -25.32 -1.00 -1.74
CA ALA A 72 -25.56 -2.34 -2.28
C ALA A 72 -24.31 -3.23 -2.30
N VAL A 73 -24.52 -4.52 -2.12
CA VAL A 73 -23.61 -5.59 -2.52
C VAL A 73 -24.06 -6.07 -3.91
N VAL A 74 -23.20 -5.89 -4.91
CA VAL A 74 -23.44 -6.21 -6.31
C VAL A 74 -22.63 -7.44 -6.70
N ALA A 75 -23.27 -8.58 -6.92
CA ALA A 75 -22.62 -9.72 -7.56
C ALA A 75 -22.50 -9.46 -9.06
N THR A 76 -21.30 -9.64 -9.63
CA THR A 76 -21.05 -9.43 -11.06
C THR A 76 -20.80 -10.75 -11.78
N GLY A 77 -21.00 -10.76 -13.10
CA GLY A 77 -20.56 -11.88 -13.94
C GLY A 77 -19.05 -12.12 -13.77
N GLY A 78 -18.61 -13.38 -13.86
CA GLY A 78 -17.20 -13.73 -13.64
C GLY A 78 -16.23 -13.13 -14.68
N GLY A 79 -16.75 -12.56 -15.77
CA GLY A 79 -15.96 -11.83 -16.77
C GLY A 79 -16.02 -10.32 -16.62
N ALA A 80 -16.74 -9.78 -15.64
CA ALA A 80 -16.93 -8.33 -15.53
C ALA A 80 -15.60 -7.58 -15.37
N VAL A 81 -14.62 -8.16 -14.67
CA VAL A 81 -13.29 -7.56 -14.47
C VAL A 81 -12.35 -7.63 -15.68
N THR A 82 -12.68 -8.41 -16.71
CA THR A 82 -11.87 -8.46 -17.94
C THR A 82 -12.05 -7.20 -18.80
N SER A 83 -13.02 -6.36 -18.46
CA SER A 83 -13.25 -5.05 -19.07
C SER A 83 -12.66 -3.95 -18.19
N SER A 84 -11.66 -3.24 -18.70
CA SER A 84 -11.06 -2.09 -18.01
C SER A 84 -12.08 -1.00 -17.70
N ALA A 85 -13.09 -0.82 -18.57
CA ALA A 85 -14.20 0.10 -18.34
C ALA A 85 -15.03 -0.31 -17.10
N ASN A 86 -15.35 -1.60 -16.96
CA ASN A 86 -16.08 -2.11 -15.80
C ASN A 86 -15.29 -1.94 -14.51
N VAL A 87 -13.99 -2.30 -14.52
CA VAL A 87 -13.11 -2.12 -13.36
C VAL A 87 -13.07 -0.65 -12.94
N ALA A 88 -12.93 0.28 -13.88
CA ALA A 88 -12.94 1.71 -13.60
C ALA A 88 -14.28 2.17 -12.97
N ILE A 89 -15.42 1.69 -13.50
CA ILE A 89 -16.75 1.99 -12.95
C ILE A 89 -16.86 1.44 -11.51
N MET A 90 -16.47 0.19 -11.28
CA MET A 90 -16.57 -0.44 -9.96
C MET A 90 -15.64 0.24 -8.94
N MET A 91 -14.38 0.52 -9.30
CA MET A 91 -13.43 1.21 -8.40
C MET A 91 -13.87 2.64 -8.06
N LYS A 92 -14.49 3.34 -9.01
CA LYS A 92 -15.05 4.67 -8.78
C LYS A 92 -16.21 4.64 -7.78
N ASN A 93 -17.05 3.60 -7.84
CA ASN A 93 -18.30 3.52 -7.09
C ASN A 93 -18.22 2.70 -5.80
N GLY A 94 -17.12 1.98 -5.56
CA GLY A 94 -17.08 1.01 -4.47
C GLY A 94 -15.76 0.30 -4.24
N CYS A 95 -15.86 -0.82 -3.52
CA CYS A 95 -14.79 -1.79 -3.30
C CYS A 95 -15.06 -3.03 -4.17
N ILE A 96 -14.03 -3.57 -4.82
CA ILE A 96 -14.09 -4.79 -5.62
C ILE A 96 -13.48 -5.93 -4.81
N VAL A 97 -14.25 -6.99 -4.61
CA VAL A 97 -13.82 -8.20 -3.89
C VAL A 97 -13.80 -9.36 -4.87
N CYS A 98 -12.66 -10.02 -5.02
CA CYS A 98 -12.55 -11.29 -5.71
C CYS A 98 -12.81 -12.44 -4.75
N LEU A 99 -13.77 -13.29 -5.12
CA LEU A 99 -14.03 -14.56 -4.45
C LEU A 99 -13.30 -15.70 -5.18
N ASN A 100 -12.36 -16.31 -4.49
CA ASN A 100 -11.55 -17.40 -5.04
C ASN A 100 -12.03 -18.75 -4.50
N ALA A 101 -11.84 -19.80 -5.28
CA ALA A 101 -11.96 -21.17 -4.81
C ALA A 101 -11.03 -22.06 -5.63
N PRO A 102 -10.49 -23.14 -5.04
CA PRO A 102 -9.75 -24.14 -5.79
C PRO A 102 -10.59 -24.69 -6.95
N ILE A 103 -9.95 -25.05 -8.06
CA ILE A 103 -10.65 -25.53 -9.26
C ILE A 103 -11.56 -26.72 -8.96
N SER A 104 -11.14 -27.63 -8.08
CA SER A 104 -11.93 -28.78 -7.61
C SER A 104 -13.23 -28.37 -6.92
N VAL A 105 -13.19 -27.30 -6.12
CA VAL A 105 -14.37 -26.76 -5.43
C VAL A 105 -15.31 -26.08 -6.44
N LEU A 106 -14.75 -25.33 -7.40
CA LEU A 106 -15.53 -24.70 -8.46
C LEU A 106 -16.26 -25.76 -9.29
N GLU A 107 -15.58 -26.82 -9.70
CA GLU A 107 -16.15 -27.95 -10.44
C GLU A 107 -17.32 -28.59 -9.69
N GLN A 108 -17.13 -28.92 -8.42
CA GLN A 108 -18.16 -29.55 -7.59
C GLN A 108 -19.43 -28.68 -7.50
N ARG A 109 -19.25 -27.36 -7.30
CA ARG A 109 -20.37 -26.41 -7.20
C ARG A 109 -21.08 -26.21 -8.52
N ILE A 110 -20.33 -26.13 -9.63
CA ILE A 110 -20.91 -26.01 -10.97
C ILE A 110 -21.70 -27.27 -11.32
N ALA A 111 -21.16 -28.46 -11.04
CA ALA A 111 -21.82 -29.74 -11.30
C ALA A 111 -23.16 -29.90 -10.56
N GLN A 112 -23.29 -29.28 -9.38
CA GLN A 112 -24.52 -29.26 -8.59
C GLN A 112 -25.52 -28.18 -9.01
N SER A 113 -25.15 -27.26 -9.91
CA SER A 113 -26.01 -26.18 -10.38
C SER A 113 -26.69 -26.51 -11.71
N ALA A 114 -27.99 -26.20 -11.83
CA ALA A 114 -28.82 -26.56 -12.99
C ALA A 114 -28.59 -25.68 -14.24
N VAL A 115 -27.86 -24.56 -14.12
CA VAL A 115 -27.72 -23.54 -15.18
C VAL A 115 -26.31 -23.62 -15.79
N ARG A 116 -26.22 -23.87 -17.10
CA ARG A 116 -24.94 -24.11 -17.82
C ARG A 116 -24.76 -23.20 -19.05
N PRO A 117 -24.36 -21.93 -18.91
CA PRO A 117 -24.13 -21.09 -20.09
C PRO A 117 -22.73 -21.27 -20.71
N LEU A 118 -21.71 -21.72 -19.95
CA LEU A 118 -20.29 -21.69 -20.40
C LEU A 118 -19.41 -22.88 -19.97
N TYR A 119 -19.94 -23.89 -19.28
CA TYR A 119 -19.15 -25.07 -18.87
C TYR A 119 -19.20 -26.16 -19.95
N LYS A 120 -18.12 -26.29 -20.74
CA LYS A 120 -17.97 -27.40 -21.70
C LYS A 120 -17.24 -28.59 -21.08
N ASP A 121 -16.09 -28.36 -20.44
CA ASP A 121 -15.27 -29.40 -19.77
C ASP A 121 -14.27 -28.85 -18.72
N LYS A 122 -13.62 -29.75 -17.98
CA LYS A 122 -12.63 -29.44 -16.92
C LYS A 122 -11.41 -28.65 -17.42
N SER A 123 -10.89 -28.97 -18.60
CA SER A 123 -9.75 -28.25 -19.21
C SER A 123 -10.13 -26.81 -19.59
N SER A 124 -11.39 -26.57 -19.95
CA SER A 124 -11.90 -25.25 -20.32
C SER A 124 -11.97 -24.30 -19.11
N LEU A 125 -12.35 -24.81 -17.93
CA LEU A 125 -12.42 -24.02 -16.70
C LEU A 125 -11.04 -23.60 -16.21
N GLY A 126 -10.07 -24.52 -16.22
CA GLY A 126 -8.69 -24.22 -15.84
C GLY A 126 -8.03 -23.18 -16.76
N ARG A 127 -8.21 -23.33 -18.08
CA ARG A 127 -7.73 -22.34 -19.07
C ARG A 127 -8.37 -20.97 -18.86
N LEU A 128 -9.67 -20.92 -18.59
CA LEU A 128 -10.38 -19.66 -18.36
C LEU A 128 -9.98 -18.99 -17.04
N LEU A 129 -9.76 -19.76 -15.98
CA LEU A 129 -9.25 -19.24 -14.70
C LEU A 129 -7.84 -18.67 -14.87
N ALA A 130 -6.96 -19.37 -15.57
CA ALA A 130 -5.61 -18.90 -15.88
C ALA A 130 -5.65 -17.61 -16.71
N ALA A 131 -6.51 -17.54 -17.74
CA ALA A 131 -6.68 -16.37 -18.60
C ALA A 131 -7.18 -15.12 -17.84
N ARG A 132 -7.93 -15.29 -16.74
CA ARG A 132 -8.50 -14.18 -15.94
C ARG A 132 -7.72 -13.87 -14.67
N SER A 133 -6.63 -14.59 -14.39
CA SER A 133 -5.89 -14.46 -13.12
C SER A 133 -5.34 -13.04 -12.92
N SER A 134 -4.86 -12.40 -13.99
CA SER A 134 -4.40 -11.01 -13.95
C SER A 134 -5.52 -10.02 -13.67
N ASP A 135 -6.73 -10.27 -14.21
CA ASP A 135 -7.89 -9.40 -14.02
C ASP A 135 -8.43 -9.49 -12.58
N TYR A 136 -8.48 -10.70 -12.02
CA TYR A 136 -8.85 -10.90 -10.62
C TYR A 136 -7.84 -10.26 -9.65
N ALA A 137 -6.56 -10.18 -10.03
CA ALA A 137 -5.54 -9.49 -9.25
C ALA A 137 -5.75 -7.96 -9.18
N LEU A 138 -6.62 -7.38 -10.03
CA LEU A 138 -7.01 -5.97 -9.98
C LEU A 138 -8.05 -5.65 -8.90
N CYS A 139 -8.54 -6.66 -8.16
CA CYS A 139 -9.50 -6.46 -7.09
C CYS A 139 -8.83 -5.93 -5.82
N ASP A 140 -9.57 -5.18 -5.00
CA ASP A 140 -9.04 -4.57 -3.77
C ASP A 140 -8.79 -5.59 -2.67
N ILE A 141 -9.68 -6.58 -2.60
CA ILE A 141 -9.67 -7.63 -1.59
C ILE A 141 -9.88 -8.95 -2.32
N SER A 142 -9.17 -9.98 -1.86
CA SER A 142 -9.21 -11.33 -2.39
C SER A 142 -9.50 -12.29 -1.25
N ILE A 143 -10.59 -13.05 -1.32
CA ILE A 143 -11.04 -13.96 -0.25
C ILE A 143 -11.28 -15.36 -0.80
N ASP A 144 -10.70 -16.36 -0.15
CA ASP A 144 -10.98 -17.77 -0.43
C ASP A 144 -12.34 -18.20 0.12
N THR A 145 -13.04 -18.97 -0.69
CA THR A 145 -14.42 -19.44 -0.44
C THR A 145 -14.51 -20.94 -0.23
N ASP A 146 -13.39 -21.61 0.06
CA ASP A 146 -13.29 -23.03 0.38
C ASP A 146 -13.87 -23.40 1.77
N ARG A 147 -14.51 -22.43 2.43
CA ARG A 147 -15.09 -22.51 3.77
C ARG A 147 -16.61 -22.43 3.72
N SER A 148 -17.26 -22.67 4.85
CA SER A 148 -18.70 -22.40 5.01
C SER A 148 -19.02 -20.92 4.72
N VAL A 149 -20.17 -20.63 4.12
CA VAL A 149 -20.62 -19.26 3.80
C VAL A 149 -20.52 -18.32 5.00
N SER A 150 -20.94 -18.75 6.20
CA SER A 150 -20.89 -17.93 7.42
C SER A 150 -19.46 -17.49 7.78
N LYS A 151 -18.49 -18.42 7.72
CA LYS A 151 -17.06 -18.12 7.95
C LYS A 151 -16.51 -17.16 6.90
N THR A 152 -16.80 -17.39 5.62
CA THR A 152 -16.35 -16.50 4.52
C THR A 152 -16.89 -15.10 4.68
N VAL A 153 -18.19 -14.96 5.00
CA VAL A 153 -18.83 -13.67 5.27
C VAL A 153 -18.23 -12.98 6.49
N GLY A 154 -17.89 -13.73 7.54
CA GLY A 154 -17.20 -13.21 8.72
C GLY A 154 -15.82 -12.64 8.40
N VAL A 155 -14.99 -13.41 7.70
CA VAL A 155 -13.65 -12.98 7.27
C VAL A 155 -13.75 -11.76 6.35
N LEU A 156 -14.66 -11.77 5.38
CA LEU A 156 -14.83 -10.65 4.46
C LEU A 156 -15.29 -9.37 5.19
N ALA A 157 -16.21 -9.48 6.15
CA ALA A 157 -16.61 -8.32 6.96
C ALA A 157 -15.42 -7.78 7.80
N ASP A 158 -14.63 -8.67 8.41
CA ASP A 158 -13.43 -8.28 9.17
C ASP A 158 -12.36 -7.64 8.25
N SER A 159 -12.25 -8.09 7.00
CA SER A 159 -11.36 -7.47 5.99
C SER A 159 -11.84 -6.10 5.52
N LEU A 160 -13.15 -5.93 5.33
CA LEU A 160 -13.72 -4.66 4.86
C LEU A 160 -13.61 -3.57 5.93
N ALA A 161 -13.90 -3.90 7.19
CA ALA A 161 -13.87 -2.96 8.32
C ALA A 161 -13.14 -3.59 9.52
N PRO A 162 -11.80 -3.63 9.50
CA PRO A 162 -11.03 -4.14 10.62
C PRO A 162 -11.25 -3.30 11.88
N THR A 163 -11.07 -3.93 13.04
CA THR A 163 -11.21 -3.29 14.36
C THR A 163 -9.99 -3.58 15.21
N SER A 164 -9.80 -2.85 16.30
CA SER A 164 -8.73 -3.11 17.28
C SER A 164 -8.67 -4.59 17.75
N LYS A 165 -9.84 -5.25 17.85
CA LYS A 165 -9.98 -6.66 18.23
C LYS A 165 -9.63 -7.63 17.10
N ARG A 166 -9.85 -7.22 15.86
CA ARG A 166 -9.63 -8.00 14.64
C ARG A 166 -8.87 -7.17 13.62
N PRO A 167 -7.59 -6.87 13.87
CA PRO A 167 -6.76 -6.13 12.93
C PRO A 167 -6.48 -6.98 11.69
N LEU A 168 -6.24 -6.31 10.57
CA LEU A 168 -5.58 -6.93 9.42
C LEU A 168 -4.13 -7.26 9.80
N MET A 169 -3.63 -8.38 9.29
CA MET A 169 -2.24 -8.80 9.48
C MET A 169 -1.51 -8.85 8.14
N ALA A 170 -0.34 -8.22 8.08
CA ALA A 170 0.62 -8.38 6.99
C ALA A 170 1.89 -9.06 7.52
N GLY A 171 2.27 -10.19 6.91
CA GLY A 171 3.28 -11.07 7.48
C GLY A 171 2.91 -11.53 8.90
N ASP A 172 3.93 -11.78 9.71
CA ASP A 172 3.75 -12.33 11.07
C ASP A 172 3.62 -11.27 12.16
N ASN A 173 4.01 -10.03 11.87
CA ASN A 173 4.21 -9.00 12.90
C ASN A 173 3.71 -7.59 12.55
N VAL A 174 3.03 -7.37 11.42
CA VAL A 174 2.44 -6.06 11.08
C VAL A 174 0.93 -6.11 11.24
N TYR A 175 0.40 -5.23 12.09
CA TYR A 175 -1.01 -5.18 12.49
C TYR A 175 -1.62 -3.83 12.10
N ILE A 176 -2.77 -3.86 11.42
CA ILE A 176 -3.40 -2.66 10.87
C ILE A 176 -4.89 -2.65 11.22
N ALA A 177 -5.33 -1.60 11.91
CA ALA A 177 -6.73 -1.31 12.18
C ALA A 177 -6.86 0.12 12.74
N PRO A 178 -8.05 0.73 12.71
CA PRO A 178 -8.31 1.94 13.47
C PRO A 178 -8.29 1.65 14.98
N ASP A 179 -7.85 2.65 15.75
CA ASP A 179 -7.90 2.71 17.22
C ASP A 179 -7.10 1.62 17.96
N LEU A 180 -6.17 0.98 17.27
CA LEU A 180 -5.30 -0.07 17.82
C LEU A 180 -4.51 0.37 19.07
N ILE A 181 -4.02 1.61 19.11
CA ILE A 181 -3.27 2.11 20.28
C ILE A 181 -4.17 2.84 21.29
N HIS A 182 -5.43 3.12 20.92
CA HIS A 182 -6.38 3.90 21.71
C HIS A 182 -7.36 3.05 22.52
N GLU A 183 -7.85 1.93 21.98
CA GLU A 183 -8.82 1.08 22.69
C GLU A 183 -8.12 0.06 23.58
N ASN A 184 -7.42 -0.89 22.98
CA ASN A 184 -6.69 -1.95 23.67
C ASN A 184 -5.56 -2.44 22.77
N ILE A 185 -4.31 -2.27 23.19
CA ILE A 185 -3.17 -2.90 22.52
C ILE A 185 -3.23 -4.38 22.90
N PRO A 186 -3.61 -5.30 22.00
CA PRO A 186 -3.73 -6.71 22.36
C PRO A 186 -2.39 -7.21 22.91
N ALA A 187 -2.41 -7.92 24.04
CA ALA A 187 -1.17 -8.38 24.70
C ALA A 187 -0.25 -9.19 23.78
N ARG A 188 -0.82 -9.89 22.78
CA ARG A 188 -0.07 -10.60 21.73
C ARG A 188 0.79 -9.70 20.83
N LEU A 189 0.56 -8.38 20.82
CA LEU A 189 1.33 -7.39 20.05
C LEU A 189 2.53 -6.85 20.81
N LEU A 190 2.61 -7.11 22.12
CA LEU A 190 3.71 -6.65 22.97
C LEU A 190 4.65 -7.85 23.26
N PRO A 191 5.98 -7.64 23.27
CA PRO A 191 6.90 -8.62 23.81
C PRO A 191 6.59 -8.86 25.30
N LYS A 192 7.03 -10.01 25.81
CA LYS A 192 6.95 -10.33 27.24
C LYS A 192 8.00 -9.53 28.02
N ALA A 193 7.79 -8.22 28.13
CA ALA A 193 8.69 -7.27 28.78
C ALA A 193 8.12 -6.79 30.12
N SER A 194 9.00 -6.57 31.10
CA SER A 194 8.62 -6.03 32.41
C SER A 194 8.58 -4.50 32.40
N LYS A 195 9.41 -3.87 31.56
CA LYS A 195 9.43 -2.43 31.34
C LYS A 195 9.37 -2.04 29.86
N PHE A 196 8.83 -0.84 29.62
CA PHE A 196 8.76 -0.25 28.29
C PHE A 196 9.30 1.19 28.27
N ALA A 197 10.26 1.48 27.39
CA ALA A 197 10.63 2.86 27.07
C ALA A 197 9.84 3.35 25.86
N ILE A 198 8.93 4.31 26.06
CA ILE A 198 8.12 4.91 24.99
C ILE A 198 8.86 6.13 24.45
N VAL A 199 9.52 5.96 23.30
CA VAL A 199 10.22 7.04 22.61
C VAL A 199 9.27 7.72 21.66
N THR A 200 9.08 9.03 21.82
CA THR A 200 8.10 9.80 21.04
C THR A 200 8.54 11.25 20.85
N HIS A 201 7.68 12.09 20.28
CA HIS A 201 7.88 13.54 20.23
C HIS A 201 6.76 14.29 20.98
N PRO A 202 7.00 15.54 21.44
CA PRO A 202 6.09 16.22 22.38
C PRO A 202 4.63 16.34 21.91
N ARG A 203 4.39 16.47 20.59
CA ARG A 203 3.01 16.55 20.06
C ARG A 203 2.21 15.25 20.21
N LEU A 204 2.88 14.12 20.43
CA LEU A 204 2.24 12.80 20.63
C LEU A 204 2.18 12.39 22.10
N HIS A 205 2.56 13.27 23.03
CA HIS A 205 2.61 12.98 24.46
C HIS A 205 1.29 12.36 24.98
N LYS A 206 0.14 12.92 24.58
CA LYS A 206 -1.17 12.41 24.98
C LYS A 206 -1.41 10.95 24.54
N HIS A 207 -0.90 10.56 23.38
CA HIS A 207 -0.98 9.18 22.91
C HIS A 207 -0.02 8.28 23.71
N ALA A 208 1.20 8.75 23.98
CA ALA A 208 2.18 8.04 24.81
C ALA A 208 1.66 7.79 26.23
N ASP A 209 1.03 8.79 26.86
CA ASP A 209 0.36 8.65 28.17
C ASP A 209 -0.78 7.64 28.14
N GLY A 210 -1.56 7.63 27.06
CA GLY A 210 -2.60 6.63 26.83
C GLY A 210 -2.02 5.21 26.79
N ILE A 211 -0.92 5.03 26.06
CA ILE A 211 -0.22 3.74 25.97
C ILE A 211 0.36 3.34 27.33
N ALA A 212 1.08 4.25 28.00
CA ALA A 212 1.71 4.04 29.31
C ALA A 212 0.72 3.55 30.37
N ARG A 213 -0.52 4.07 30.38
CA ARG A 213 -1.57 3.64 31.31
C ARG A 213 -2.11 2.23 31.07
N ARG A 214 -1.87 1.65 29.89
CA ARG A 214 -2.41 0.34 29.48
C ARG A 214 -1.38 -0.77 29.43
N ILE A 215 -0.09 -0.42 29.54
CA ILE A 215 1.02 -1.38 29.49
C ILE A 215 1.68 -1.53 30.87
N GLY A 216 2.73 -2.36 30.93
CA GLY A 216 3.55 -2.52 32.14
C GLY A 216 4.30 -1.25 32.54
N LYS A 217 5.26 -1.37 33.47
CA LYS A 217 6.06 -0.24 33.96
C LYS A 217 6.72 0.51 32.80
N SER A 218 6.37 1.76 32.55
CA SER A 218 6.88 2.51 31.39
C SER A 218 7.47 3.88 31.74
N SER A 219 8.35 4.38 30.86
CA SER A 219 8.83 5.76 30.88
C SER A 219 8.70 6.39 29.49
N ILE A 220 8.22 7.63 29.43
CA ILE A 220 8.09 8.38 28.18
C ILE A 220 9.36 9.21 27.97
N MET A 221 9.96 9.10 26.79
CA MET A 221 11.22 9.74 26.41
C MET A 221 10.98 10.60 25.17
N GLU A 222 11.04 11.92 25.33
CA GLU A 222 10.70 12.86 24.27
C GLU A 222 11.91 13.27 23.43
N VAL A 223 11.77 13.10 22.12
CA VAL A 223 12.73 13.50 21.10
C VAL A 223 12.09 14.57 20.21
N PRO A 224 12.78 15.69 19.91
CA PRO A 224 12.24 16.69 19.00
C PRO A 224 11.88 16.11 17.63
N SER A 225 10.71 16.49 17.09
CA SER A 225 10.24 16.04 15.78
C SER A 225 10.94 16.76 14.63
N SER A 226 12.17 16.36 14.32
CA SER A 226 12.98 16.91 13.23
C SER A 226 13.94 15.86 12.68
N GLU A 227 14.23 15.91 11.38
CA GLU A 227 15.29 15.10 10.76
C GLU A 227 16.66 15.29 11.44
N LYS A 228 16.90 16.48 12.04
CA LYS A 228 18.12 16.75 12.83
C LYS A 228 18.26 15.84 14.06
N SER A 229 17.17 15.26 14.53
CA SER A 229 17.18 14.32 15.66
C SER A 229 17.82 12.98 15.30
N LYS A 230 17.94 12.64 14.02
CA LYS A 230 18.69 11.47 13.55
C LYS A 230 20.19 11.76 13.60
N SER A 231 20.77 11.75 14.80
CA SER A 231 22.18 12.09 15.03
C SER A 231 22.79 11.26 16.16
N LEU A 232 24.13 11.14 16.16
CA LEU A 232 24.89 10.45 17.20
C LEU A 232 24.60 11.02 18.59
N LYS A 233 24.53 12.35 18.71
CA LYS A 233 24.22 13.03 19.97
C LYS A 233 22.87 12.60 20.54
N ARG A 234 21.84 12.47 19.69
CA ARG A 234 20.50 12.05 20.14
C ARG A 234 20.44 10.56 20.46
N LEU A 235 21.18 9.74 19.72
CA LEU A 235 21.34 8.33 20.04
C LEU A 235 21.97 8.16 21.42
N GLU A 236 23.09 8.84 21.70
CA GLU A 236 23.77 8.81 23.00
C GLU A 236 22.82 9.19 24.15
N MET A 237 22.13 10.33 24.03
CA MET A 237 21.15 10.76 25.05
C MET A 237 20.07 9.70 25.29
N LEU A 238 19.54 9.10 24.22
CA LEU A 238 18.49 8.09 24.33
C LEU A 238 18.99 6.80 25.00
N LEU A 239 20.25 6.41 24.75
CA LEU A 239 20.88 5.26 25.41
C LEU A 239 21.10 5.52 26.91
N GLU A 240 21.49 6.74 27.28
CA GLU A 240 21.58 7.18 28.68
C GLU A 240 20.21 7.19 29.37
N ASP A 241 19.15 7.62 28.67
CA ASP A 241 17.79 7.57 29.18
C ASP A 241 17.32 6.12 29.41
N PHE A 242 17.65 5.20 28.49
CA PHE A 242 17.39 3.76 28.63
C PHE A 242 18.10 3.18 29.86
N ALA A 243 19.39 3.51 30.04
CA ALA A 243 20.18 3.08 31.18
C ALA A 243 19.65 3.66 32.51
N SER A 244 19.29 4.94 32.53
CA SER A 244 18.79 5.65 33.71
C SER A 244 17.43 5.11 34.17
N PHE A 245 16.54 4.75 33.23
CA PHE A 245 15.29 4.05 33.55
C PHE A 245 15.51 2.59 34.01
N GLY A 246 16.73 2.07 33.77
CA GLY A 246 17.15 0.73 34.13
C GLY A 246 16.49 -0.34 33.27
N LEU A 247 16.40 -0.11 31.95
CA LEU A 247 15.99 -1.16 31.00
C LEU A 247 17.00 -2.31 31.03
N LYS A 248 16.49 -3.55 31.03
CA LYS A 248 17.23 -4.80 30.93
C LYS A 248 17.10 -5.41 29.54
N ARG A 249 17.79 -6.54 29.31
CA ARG A 249 17.79 -7.24 28.00
C ARG A 249 16.44 -7.81 27.59
N ASP A 250 15.59 -8.13 28.55
CA ASP A 250 14.24 -8.66 28.40
C ASP A 250 13.16 -7.57 28.46
N ASP A 251 13.55 -6.30 28.58
CA ASP A 251 12.66 -5.16 28.43
C ASP A 251 12.57 -4.70 26.97
N ALA A 252 11.66 -3.78 26.66
CA ALA A 252 11.43 -3.35 25.28
C ALA A 252 11.33 -1.82 25.10
N ALA A 253 11.62 -1.36 23.88
CA ALA A 253 11.36 0.01 23.45
C ALA A 253 10.10 0.10 22.56
N ILE A 254 9.40 1.23 22.60
CA ILE A 254 8.27 1.55 21.73
C ILE A 254 8.61 2.82 20.97
N ALA A 255 8.64 2.76 19.64
CA ALA A 255 8.83 3.91 18.76
C ALA A 255 7.46 4.47 18.36
N LEU A 256 6.97 5.49 19.05
CA LEU A 256 5.70 6.16 18.76
C LEU A 256 5.95 7.45 17.97
N GLY A 257 5.89 7.38 16.65
CA GLY A 257 6.09 8.54 15.77
C GLY A 257 6.18 8.20 14.29
N GLY A 258 6.64 9.17 13.48
CA GLY A 258 7.01 8.93 12.09
C GLY A 258 8.39 8.27 11.94
N GLY A 259 8.89 8.16 10.70
CA GLY A 259 10.15 7.48 10.38
C GLY A 259 11.39 7.98 11.15
N VAL A 260 11.44 9.26 11.53
CA VAL A 260 12.52 9.80 12.37
C VAL A 260 12.61 9.13 13.75
N ILE A 261 11.46 9.01 14.43
CA ILE A 261 11.39 8.35 15.74
C ILE A 261 11.62 6.86 15.57
N GLY A 262 11.04 6.26 14.52
CA GLY A 262 11.21 4.86 14.17
C GLY A 262 12.69 4.47 13.98
N ASP A 263 13.42 5.21 13.14
CA ASP A 263 14.81 4.91 12.82
C ASP A 263 15.75 5.10 14.02
N LEU A 264 15.57 6.20 14.76
CA LEU A 264 16.40 6.50 15.93
C LEU A 264 16.18 5.47 17.05
N THR A 265 14.90 5.18 17.36
CA THR A 265 14.55 4.23 18.42
C THR A 265 14.94 2.81 18.06
N GLY A 266 14.70 2.39 16.81
CA GLY A 266 15.11 1.08 16.34
C GLY A 266 16.62 0.90 16.38
N PHE A 267 17.40 1.94 16.06
CA PHE A 267 18.85 1.88 16.14
C PHE A 267 19.34 1.88 17.59
N ALA A 268 18.72 2.68 18.47
CA ALA A 268 18.99 2.63 19.90
C ALA A 268 18.71 1.25 20.49
N ALA A 269 17.58 0.63 20.13
CA ALA A 269 17.25 -0.73 20.55
C ALA A 269 18.23 -1.78 20.01
N ALA A 270 18.76 -1.59 18.79
CA ALA A 270 19.74 -2.50 18.19
C ALA A 270 21.09 -2.50 18.94
N VAL A 271 21.52 -1.33 19.44
CA VAL A 271 22.85 -1.18 20.07
C VAL A 271 22.80 -1.25 21.60
N TYR A 272 21.68 -0.86 22.23
CA TYR A 272 21.53 -0.93 23.68
C TYR A 272 21.60 -2.40 24.15
N MET A 273 22.53 -2.69 25.06
CA MET A 273 22.83 -4.06 25.53
C MET A 273 23.08 -5.08 24.40
N ARG A 274 23.49 -4.61 23.21
CA ARG A 274 23.66 -5.40 21.97
C ARG A 274 22.36 -5.96 21.37
N GLY A 275 21.24 -5.34 21.68
CA GLY A 275 19.93 -5.71 21.16
C GLY A 275 18.91 -5.92 22.28
N ILE A 276 17.86 -5.11 22.26
CA ILE A 276 16.61 -5.34 23.00
C ILE A 276 15.43 -5.38 22.02
N ASP A 277 14.33 -5.96 22.48
CA ASP A 277 13.08 -5.97 21.72
C ASP A 277 12.56 -4.54 21.51
N TYR A 278 11.91 -4.31 20.38
CA TYR A 278 11.23 -3.04 20.15
C TYR A 278 10.01 -3.17 19.25
N ILE A 279 9.11 -2.19 19.39
CA ILE A 279 7.84 -2.11 18.67
C ILE A 279 7.81 -0.80 17.89
N GLN A 280 7.38 -0.85 16.64
CA GLN A 280 7.05 0.34 15.85
C GLN A 280 5.56 0.65 16.03
N MET A 281 5.23 1.87 16.43
CA MET A 281 3.87 2.41 16.42
C MET A 281 3.83 3.64 15.49
N PRO A 282 3.86 3.42 14.16
CA PRO A 282 3.98 4.48 13.18
C PRO A 282 2.76 5.41 13.15
N THR A 283 3.00 6.72 13.27
CA THR A 283 1.92 7.74 13.34
C THR A 283 1.77 8.59 12.08
N THR A 284 2.63 8.37 11.08
CA THR A 284 2.53 9.02 9.76
C THR A 284 2.21 7.99 8.69
N LEU A 285 1.51 8.40 7.64
CA LEU A 285 1.19 7.51 6.53
C LEU A 285 2.47 6.91 5.92
N LEU A 286 3.49 7.74 5.67
CA LEU A 286 4.79 7.30 5.15
C LEU A 286 5.39 6.16 6.00
N ALA A 287 5.32 6.28 7.33
CA ALA A 287 5.84 5.26 8.22
C ALA A 287 4.98 3.99 8.21
N GLN A 288 3.64 4.13 8.16
CA GLN A 288 2.71 3.01 8.15
C GLN A 288 2.80 2.15 6.88
N VAL A 289 3.09 2.77 5.72
CA VAL A 289 3.16 2.05 4.43
C VAL A 289 4.58 1.64 4.03
N ASP A 290 5.60 2.34 4.55
CA ASP A 290 6.98 2.11 4.15
C ASP A 290 7.93 2.13 5.36
N ALA A 291 8.28 3.29 5.92
CA ALA A 291 9.47 3.44 6.76
C ALA A 291 9.55 2.50 8.00
N ALA A 292 8.42 2.14 8.62
CA ALA A 292 8.41 1.26 9.80
C ALA A 292 8.61 -0.23 9.49
N ILE A 293 8.63 -0.61 8.21
CA ILE A 293 8.62 -2.01 7.76
C ILE A 293 9.98 -2.33 7.09
N GLY A 294 10.57 -3.47 7.42
CA GLY A 294 11.81 -3.97 6.80
C GLY A 294 13.09 -3.79 7.61
N GLY A 295 12.99 -3.31 8.86
CA GLY A 295 14.05 -3.38 9.87
C GLY A 295 15.27 -2.47 9.64
N LYS A 296 15.22 -1.58 8.65
CA LYS A 296 16.26 -0.56 8.49
C LYS A 296 16.10 0.49 9.58
N THR A 297 17.14 0.68 10.35
CA THR A 297 17.19 1.68 11.42
C THR A 297 18.48 2.47 11.31
N GLY A 298 18.52 3.71 11.77
CA GLY A 298 19.75 4.47 11.71
C GLY A 298 19.62 5.97 11.94
N ILE A 299 20.77 6.62 11.79
CA ILE A 299 20.95 8.05 12.00
C ILE A 299 21.80 8.64 10.87
N ASN A 300 21.76 9.97 10.79
CA ASN A 300 22.54 10.71 9.81
C ASN A 300 23.93 11.00 10.37
N LEU A 301 24.94 10.95 9.49
CA LEU A 301 26.30 11.44 9.75
C LEU A 301 26.51 12.75 8.99
N LYS A 302 27.60 13.48 9.32
CA LYS A 302 27.96 14.72 8.62
C LYS A 302 28.06 14.55 7.10
N LEU A 303 28.47 13.36 6.65
CA LEU A 303 28.69 13.03 5.24
C LEU A 303 27.43 12.52 4.52
N GLY A 304 26.31 12.29 5.22
CA GLY A 304 25.09 11.81 4.56
C GLY A 304 24.03 11.23 5.48
N LYS A 305 22.83 11.06 4.91
CA LYS A 305 21.67 10.46 5.59
C LYS A 305 21.85 8.95 5.77
N ASN A 306 21.33 8.42 6.89
CA ASN A 306 21.24 6.98 7.17
C ASN A 306 22.56 6.19 7.04
N LEU A 307 23.71 6.84 7.19
CA LEU A 307 25.03 6.21 7.00
C LEU A 307 25.47 5.33 8.17
N ALA A 308 24.94 5.57 9.37
CA ALA A 308 25.16 4.72 10.54
C ALA A 308 23.83 4.13 10.98
N GLY A 309 23.77 2.80 11.10
CA GLY A 309 22.52 2.11 11.38
C GLY A 309 22.70 0.61 11.50
N ALA A 310 21.57 -0.09 11.66
CA ALA A 310 21.51 -1.54 11.76
C ALA A 310 20.25 -2.07 11.06
N PHE A 311 20.34 -3.31 10.57
CA PHE A 311 19.16 -4.11 10.25
C PHE A 311 18.67 -4.76 11.55
N HIS A 312 17.67 -4.17 12.19
CA HIS A 312 17.06 -4.64 13.45
C HIS A 312 15.55 -4.73 13.28
N MET A 313 15.02 -5.95 13.23
CA MET A 313 13.60 -6.18 12.97
C MET A 313 12.77 -5.90 14.22
N PRO A 314 11.65 -5.14 14.11
CA PRO A 314 10.75 -4.94 15.23
C PRO A 314 10.02 -6.23 15.58
N THR A 315 9.74 -6.43 16.88
CA THR A 315 8.90 -7.53 17.35
C THR A 315 7.48 -7.39 16.80
N ALA A 316 6.98 -6.15 16.69
CA ALA A 316 5.71 -5.83 16.05
C ALA A 316 5.71 -4.42 15.42
N VAL A 317 4.92 -4.24 14.37
CA VAL A 317 4.55 -2.95 13.79
C VAL A 317 3.05 -2.77 13.96
N VAL A 318 2.63 -1.75 14.70
CA VAL A 318 1.22 -1.50 15.05
C VAL A 318 0.76 -0.22 14.36
N CYS A 319 0.12 -0.38 13.20
CA CYS A 319 -0.41 0.71 12.39
C CYS A 319 -1.83 1.06 12.83
N ASP A 320 -1.95 1.99 13.78
CA ASP A 320 -3.25 2.61 14.11
C ASP A 320 -3.62 3.64 13.03
N THR A 321 -4.61 3.33 12.21
CA THR A 321 -5.02 4.19 11.09
C THR A 321 -5.90 5.36 11.50
N SER A 322 -6.45 5.39 12.73
CA SER A 322 -7.23 6.54 13.23
C SER A 322 -6.32 7.74 13.52
N LEU A 323 -5.03 7.52 13.80
CA LEU A 323 -4.03 8.58 13.90
C LEU A 323 -3.90 9.44 12.63
N LEU A 324 -4.19 8.86 11.46
CA LEU A 324 -4.12 9.56 10.19
C LEU A 324 -5.20 10.65 10.04
N GLU A 325 -6.26 10.62 10.85
CA GLU A 325 -7.32 11.65 10.84
C GLU A 325 -6.82 13.02 11.29
N THR A 326 -5.88 13.02 12.22
CA THR A 326 -5.31 14.24 12.79
C THR A 326 -3.99 14.66 12.12
N LEU A 327 -3.48 13.84 11.20
CA LEU A 327 -2.22 14.09 10.52
C LEU A 327 -2.38 15.28 9.55
N PRO A 328 -1.47 16.28 9.55
CA PRO A 328 -1.55 17.39 8.62
C PRO A 328 -1.64 16.92 7.17
N ARG A 329 -2.52 17.54 6.37
CA ARG A 329 -2.78 17.13 4.98
C ARG A 329 -1.52 16.96 4.15
N ARG A 330 -0.55 17.87 4.26
CA ARG A 330 0.73 17.78 3.53
C ARG A 330 1.53 16.51 3.88
N GLN A 331 1.41 16.01 5.11
CA GLN A 331 2.04 14.75 5.54
C GLN A 331 1.29 13.49 5.05
N LEU A 332 -0.03 13.58 4.88
CA LEU A 332 -0.80 12.54 4.17
C LEU A 332 -0.39 12.49 2.69
N VAL A 333 -0.29 13.65 2.04
CA VAL A 333 0.22 13.77 0.67
C VAL A 333 1.67 13.26 0.59
N ASN A 334 2.52 13.57 1.56
CA ASN A 334 3.89 13.07 1.61
C ASN A 334 3.95 11.52 1.62
N GLY A 335 3.17 10.87 2.48
CA GLY A 335 3.13 9.39 2.53
C GLY A 335 2.51 8.75 1.29
N SER A 336 1.74 9.51 0.50
CA SER A 336 1.07 9.00 -0.69
C SER A 336 1.98 8.58 -1.83
N ALA A 337 3.15 9.20 -1.92
CA ALA A 337 4.11 8.93 -2.97
C ALA A 337 4.53 7.46 -2.95
N GLU A 338 4.71 6.91 -1.75
CA GLU A 338 5.06 5.49 -1.55
C GLU A 338 3.95 4.54 -2.00
N ILE A 339 2.69 4.93 -1.82
CA ILE A 339 1.55 4.12 -2.25
C ILE A 339 1.45 4.12 -3.78
N VAL A 340 1.61 5.29 -4.41
CA VAL A 340 1.66 5.38 -5.88
C VAL A 340 2.85 4.59 -6.42
N LYS A 341 4.01 4.68 -5.76
CA LYS A 341 5.20 3.90 -6.08
C LYS A 341 4.88 2.43 -6.10
N TYR A 342 4.39 1.85 -4.98
CA TYR A 342 4.01 0.43 -4.91
C TYR A 342 3.04 0.03 -6.02
N GLY A 343 2.05 0.89 -6.31
CA GLY A 343 1.14 0.64 -7.40
C GLY A 343 1.85 0.52 -8.75
N ALA A 344 2.75 1.46 -9.03
CA ALA A 344 3.51 1.48 -10.28
C ALA A 344 4.47 0.29 -10.40
N ILE A 345 5.14 -0.13 -9.31
CA ILE A 345 6.19 -1.16 -9.37
C ILE A 345 5.71 -2.59 -9.13
N LEU A 346 4.60 -2.80 -8.41
CA LEU A 346 4.19 -4.12 -7.92
C LEU A 346 2.68 -4.39 -7.97
N ASP A 347 1.83 -3.36 -7.94
CA ASP A 347 0.38 -3.54 -7.77
C ASP A 347 -0.47 -2.65 -8.70
N PRO A 348 -0.86 -3.15 -9.88
CA PRO A 348 -1.64 -2.37 -10.83
C PRO A 348 -3.03 -1.96 -10.30
N ALA A 349 -3.59 -2.66 -9.30
CA ALA A 349 -4.86 -2.31 -8.67
C ALA A 349 -4.73 -1.01 -7.87
N ILE A 350 -3.69 -0.89 -7.03
CA ILE A 350 -3.37 0.35 -6.31
C ILE A 350 -3.13 1.49 -7.30
N PHE A 351 -2.37 1.24 -8.38
CA PHE A 351 -2.09 2.27 -9.37
C PHE A 351 -3.38 2.81 -10.02
N LEU A 352 -4.26 1.92 -10.46
CA LEU A 352 -5.55 2.30 -11.04
C LEU A 352 -6.42 3.04 -10.03
N ARG A 353 -6.46 2.59 -8.77
CA ARG A 353 -7.19 3.26 -7.68
C ARG A 353 -6.72 4.69 -7.46
N CYS A 354 -5.42 4.92 -7.46
CA CYS A 354 -4.83 6.25 -7.34
C CYS A 354 -5.21 7.17 -8.52
N GLN A 355 -5.53 6.62 -9.70
CA GLN A 355 -6.02 7.41 -10.84
C GLN A 355 -7.49 7.80 -10.70
N GLN A 356 -8.30 6.93 -10.10
CA GLN A 356 -9.75 7.13 -9.96
C GLN A 356 -10.10 8.07 -8.81
N ARG A 357 -9.39 8.00 -7.68
CA ARG A 357 -9.71 8.79 -6.49
C ARG A 357 -8.51 9.10 -5.61
N SER A 358 -8.71 10.07 -4.73
CA SER A 358 -7.84 10.25 -3.57
C SER A 358 -8.08 9.12 -2.57
N ILE A 359 -6.99 8.51 -2.11
CA ILE A 359 -7.05 7.36 -1.19
C ILE A 359 -7.04 7.75 0.30
N TRP A 360 -6.89 9.04 0.63
CA TRP A 360 -7.08 9.56 2.00
C TRP A 360 -8.52 9.95 2.27
N LYS A 361 -9.30 10.19 1.22
CA LYS A 361 -10.71 10.55 1.38
C LYS A 361 -11.45 9.31 1.87
N PRO A 362 -12.08 9.36 3.07
CA PRO A 362 -12.85 8.24 3.57
C PRO A 362 -13.96 7.89 2.58
N TYR A 363 -14.33 6.62 2.51
CA TYR A 363 -15.62 6.30 1.93
C TYR A 363 -16.70 6.76 2.92
N PRO A 364 -17.82 7.34 2.45
CA PRO A 364 -18.90 7.77 3.32
C PRO A 364 -19.76 6.59 3.80
N VAL A 365 -19.14 5.46 4.16
CA VAL A 365 -19.81 4.27 4.69
C VAL A 365 -18.99 3.65 5.82
N HIS A 366 -19.67 3.14 6.84
CA HIS A 366 -19.04 2.56 8.02
C HIS A 366 -18.55 1.12 7.78
N TRP A 367 -19.08 0.42 6.77
CA TRP A 367 -18.75 -0.99 6.51
C TRP A 367 -17.47 -1.19 5.71
N PHE A 368 -16.79 -0.13 5.25
CA PHE A 368 -15.53 -0.23 4.52
C PHE A 368 -14.51 0.83 4.95
N ASP A 369 -13.40 0.36 5.53
CA ASP A 369 -12.23 1.16 5.86
C ASP A 369 -11.16 1.03 4.77
N LEU A 370 -11.21 1.96 3.81
CA LEU A 370 -10.22 2.04 2.74
C LEU A 370 -8.80 2.26 3.25
N ARG A 371 -8.61 3.04 4.31
CA ARG A 371 -7.27 3.43 4.77
C ARG A 371 -6.54 2.21 5.30
N SER A 372 -7.18 1.45 6.17
CA SER A 372 -6.62 0.21 6.72
C SER A 372 -6.30 -0.81 5.63
N ASN A 373 -7.18 -0.96 4.63
CA ASN A 373 -6.94 -1.87 3.50
C ASN A 373 -5.75 -1.44 2.63
N ILE A 374 -5.59 -0.14 2.35
CA ILE A 374 -4.45 0.34 1.57
C ILE A 374 -3.14 0.20 2.35
N VAL A 375 -3.13 0.55 3.64
CA VAL A 375 -1.95 0.38 4.49
C VAL A 375 -1.56 -1.10 4.58
N HIS A 376 -2.55 -1.98 4.78
CA HIS A 376 -2.35 -3.43 4.79
C HIS A 376 -1.75 -3.93 3.48
N ARG A 377 -2.29 -3.51 2.33
CA ARG A 377 -1.78 -3.93 1.03
C ARG A 377 -0.36 -3.45 0.77
N CYS A 378 -0.05 -2.19 1.08
CA CYS A 378 1.32 -1.66 0.95
C CYS A 378 2.30 -2.42 1.85
N ALA A 379 1.90 -2.72 3.09
CA ALA A 379 2.71 -3.53 4.00
C ALA A 379 2.99 -4.93 3.43
N GLN A 380 1.99 -5.60 2.85
CA GLN A 380 2.17 -6.90 2.17
C GLN A 380 3.17 -6.81 1.01
N LEU A 381 3.05 -5.77 0.15
CA LEU A 381 3.93 -5.55 -0.99
C LEU A 381 5.37 -5.25 -0.56
N LYS A 382 5.55 -4.46 0.49
CA LYS A 382 6.89 -4.22 1.02
C LYS A 382 7.50 -5.48 1.61
N LEU A 383 6.71 -6.22 2.42
CA LEU A 383 7.17 -7.45 3.05
C LEU A 383 7.55 -8.53 2.04
N SER A 384 6.83 -8.67 0.92
CA SER A 384 7.21 -9.65 -0.11
C SER A 384 8.61 -9.38 -0.67
N VAL A 385 8.93 -8.13 -0.98
CA VAL A 385 10.27 -7.72 -1.46
C VAL A 385 11.31 -7.80 -0.34
N VAL A 386 10.94 -7.43 0.89
CA VAL A 386 11.81 -7.47 2.07
C VAL A 386 12.24 -8.88 2.41
N ASN A 387 11.32 -9.85 2.33
CA ASN A 387 11.55 -11.25 2.67
C ASN A 387 12.42 -11.97 1.64
N GLU A 388 12.34 -11.57 0.37
CA GLU A 388 13.22 -12.07 -0.69
C GLU A 388 14.68 -11.59 -0.50
N ASP A 389 14.88 -10.36 -0.01
CA ASP A 389 16.22 -9.79 0.20
C ASP A 389 16.34 -9.03 1.53
N PRO A 390 16.39 -9.72 2.69
CA PRO A 390 16.32 -9.10 4.02
C PRO A 390 17.42 -8.09 4.33
N LEU A 391 18.61 -8.29 3.75
CA LEU A 391 19.84 -7.52 4.00
C LEU A 391 20.34 -6.73 2.79
N GLU A 392 19.53 -6.61 1.73
CA GLU A 392 19.88 -5.89 0.49
C GLU A 392 21.13 -6.39 -0.24
N ARG A 393 21.39 -7.70 -0.18
CA ARG A 393 22.57 -8.33 -0.80
C ARG A 393 22.27 -8.87 -2.19
N GLN A 394 21.01 -9.17 -2.49
CA GLN A 394 20.59 -9.81 -3.74
C GLN A 394 20.17 -8.80 -4.81
N GLY A 395 19.99 -7.53 -4.41
CA GLY A 395 19.64 -6.44 -5.33
C GLY A 395 18.16 -6.38 -5.69
N ARG A 396 17.34 -7.27 -5.13
CA ARG A 396 15.89 -7.30 -5.35
C ARG A 396 15.21 -6.04 -4.81
N ARG A 397 15.64 -5.54 -3.64
CA ARG A 397 15.07 -4.32 -3.03
C ARG A 397 15.28 -3.06 -3.85
N VAL A 398 16.15 -3.07 -4.86
CA VAL A 398 16.42 -1.89 -5.69
C VAL A 398 15.16 -1.39 -6.38
N ILE A 399 14.20 -2.27 -6.72
CA ILE A 399 12.92 -1.85 -7.30
C ILE A 399 12.12 -0.88 -6.42
N LEU A 400 12.31 -0.94 -5.09
CA LEU A 400 11.67 -0.04 -4.14
C LEU A 400 12.24 1.39 -4.22
N ASN A 401 13.34 1.59 -4.95
CA ASN A 401 13.95 2.90 -5.15
C ASN A 401 13.39 3.61 -6.40
N PHE A 402 12.27 3.16 -6.97
CA PHE A 402 11.61 3.92 -8.03
C PHE A 402 11.23 5.32 -7.52
N GLY A 403 11.64 6.34 -8.27
CA GLY A 403 11.61 7.75 -7.94
C GLY A 403 12.65 8.23 -6.92
N HIS A 404 13.40 7.34 -6.28
CA HIS A 404 14.32 7.72 -5.21
C HIS A 404 15.68 8.18 -5.73
N THR A 405 16.09 7.75 -6.92
CA THR A 405 17.41 8.13 -7.45
C THR A 405 17.42 9.63 -7.68
N ILE A 406 16.50 10.12 -8.52
CA ILE A 406 16.37 11.55 -8.80
C ILE A 406 15.78 12.28 -7.58
N GLY A 407 14.80 11.69 -6.88
CA GLY A 407 14.19 12.30 -5.69
C GLY A 407 15.18 12.62 -4.58
N HIS A 408 16.11 11.71 -4.24
CA HIS A 408 17.15 12.00 -3.26
C HIS A 408 18.12 13.07 -3.77
N GLY A 409 18.45 13.08 -5.07
CA GLY A 409 19.23 14.15 -5.69
C GLY A 409 18.61 15.52 -5.47
N LEU A 410 17.28 15.63 -5.67
CA LEU A 410 16.52 16.85 -5.40
C LEU A 410 16.53 17.24 -3.92
N GLU A 411 16.26 16.31 -3.02
CA GLU A 411 16.28 16.58 -1.58
C GLU A 411 17.65 17.13 -1.12
N GLN A 412 18.74 16.55 -1.61
CA GLN A 412 20.11 16.95 -1.29
C GLN A 412 20.45 18.32 -1.88
N ALA A 413 20.11 18.57 -3.15
CA ALA A 413 20.34 19.87 -3.80
C ALA A 413 19.56 21.00 -3.11
N MET A 414 18.34 20.72 -2.64
CA MET A 414 17.53 21.67 -1.88
C MET A 414 17.90 21.76 -0.39
N GLY A 415 18.93 21.03 0.06
CA GLY A 415 19.37 21.00 1.45
C GLY A 415 18.27 20.58 2.44
N PHE A 416 17.34 19.74 1.99
CA PHE A 416 16.16 19.28 2.75
C PHE A 416 15.23 20.39 3.21
N ARG A 417 15.13 21.47 2.42
CA ARG A 417 14.23 22.60 2.67
C ARG A 417 13.24 22.75 1.53
N GLY A 418 12.03 23.24 1.84
CA GLY A 418 11.00 23.52 0.85
C GLY A 418 10.25 22.29 0.32
N ILE A 419 10.92 21.14 0.24
CA ILE A 419 10.37 19.87 -0.29
C ILE A 419 10.32 18.77 0.78
N LEU A 420 9.23 18.02 0.84
CA LEU A 420 9.13 16.79 1.63
C LEU A 420 9.58 15.58 0.81
N HIS A 421 9.98 14.50 1.49
CA HIS A 421 10.48 13.28 0.85
C HIS A 421 9.58 12.75 -0.26
N GLY A 422 8.29 12.55 0.00
CA GLY A 422 7.33 12.06 -0.99
C GLY A 422 7.06 13.03 -2.14
N GLU A 423 7.21 14.34 -1.93
CA GLU A 423 7.14 15.33 -3.02
C GLU A 423 8.35 15.15 -3.95
N ALA A 424 9.54 14.93 -3.39
CA ALA A 424 10.75 14.65 -4.16
C ALA A 424 10.69 13.29 -4.87
N VAL A 425 10.20 12.25 -4.19
CA VAL A 425 9.99 10.91 -4.78
C VAL A 425 8.96 10.97 -5.92
N ALA A 426 7.90 11.78 -5.79
CA ALA A 426 6.93 11.97 -6.87
C ALA A 426 7.54 12.59 -8.13
N LEU A 427 8.34 13.66 -7.97
CA LEU A 427 9.09 14.26 -9.07
C LEU A 427 10.11 13.28 -9.65
N GLY A 428 10.79 12.52 -8.80
CA GLY A 428 11.71 11.48 -9.23
C GLY A 428 11.02 10.38 -10.03
N MET A 429 9.82 9.92 -9.63
CA MET A 429 9.06 8.93 -10.40
C MET A 429 8.71 9.46 -11.79
N MET A 430 8.32 10.74 -11.89
CA MET A 430 8.05 11.38 -13.18
C MET A 430 9.30 11.43 -14.08
N ALA A 431 10.45 11.85 -13.54
CA ALA A 431 11.70 11.91 -14.29
C ALA A 431 12.23 10.52 -14.66
N GLU A 432 12.17 9.53 -13.76
CA GLU A 432 12.60 8.16 -14.04
C GLU A 432 11.68 7.46 -15.05
N SER A 433 10.37 7.75 -15.03
CA SER A 433 9.45 7.31 -16.09
C SER A 433 9.69 8.01 -17.43
N TYR A 434 10.16 9.26 -17.42
CA TYR A 434 10.54 9.97 -18.65
C TYR A 434 11.75 9.30 -19.31
N ILE A 435 12.75 8.95 -18.51
CA ILE A 435 13.91 8.16 -18.96
C ILE A 435 13.44 6.83 -19.55
N ALA A 436 12.53 6.12 -18.88
CA ALA A 436 11.95 4.87 -19.36
C ALA A 436 11.34 5.00 -20.75
N TRP A 437 10.52 6.03 -20.95
CA TRP A 437 9.87 6.31 -22.22
C TRP A 437 10.88 6.62 -23.32
N ARG A 438 11.85 7.50 -23.05
CA ARG A 438 12.88 7.89 -24.02
C ARG A 438 13.87 6.80 -24.37
N MET A 439 13.89 5.72 -23.60
CA MET A 439 14.67 4.51 -23.86
C MET A 439 13.82 3.37 -24.45
N ASP A 440 12.57 3.63 -24.84
CA ASP A 440 11.62 2.63 -25.35
C ASP A 440 11.37 1.46 -24.37
N ILE A 441 11.56 1.69 -23.06
CA ILE A 441 11.31 0.72 -21.99
C ILE A 441 9.84 0.73 -21.57
N ALA A 442 9.18 1.88 -21.71
CA ALA A 442 7.78 2.09 -21.33
C ALA A 442 7.06 2.98 -22.37
N ASP A 443 5.75 2.79 -22.49
CA ASP A 443 4.91 3.65 -23.33
C ASP A 443 4.76 5.04 -22.73
N GLU A 444 4.65 6.07 -23.58
CA GLU A 444 4.35 7.45 -23.17
C GLU A 444 3.10 7.54 -22.28
N SER A 445 2.09 6.71 -22.57
CA SER A 445 0.84 6.66 -21.79
C SER A 445 1.06 6.33 -20.30
N LEU A 446 2.16 5.69 -19.92
CA LEU A 446 2.51 5.45 -18.53
C LEU A 446 2.79 6.75 -17.77
N LEU A 447 3.44 7.73 -18.42
CA LEU A 447 3.72 9.05 -17.83
C LEU A 447 2.43 9.79 -17.53
N ASP A 448 1.49 9.82 -18.46
CA ASP A 448 0.18 10.45 -18.26
C ASP A 448 -0.59 9.79 -17.12
N ARG A 449 -0.60 8.46 -17.13
CA ARG A 449 -1.26 7.64 -16.10
C ARG A 449 -0.64 7.85 -14.71
N LEU A 450 0.69 7.97 -14.63
CA LEU A 450 1.41 8.26 -13.39
C LEU A 450 1.13 9.70 -12.93
N SER A 451 1.16 10.67 -13.85
CA SER A 451 0.83 12.07 -13.57
C SER A 451 -0.59 12.21 -12.99
N VAL A 452 -1.58 11.53 -13.59
CA VAL A 452 -2.95 11.48 -13.05
C VAL A 452 -2.97 10.88 -11.66
N ALA A 453 -2.29 9.75 -11.43
CA ALA A 453 -2.24 9.10 -10.11
C ALA A 453 -1.67 10.04 -9.04
N LEU A 454 -0.53 10.69 -9.32
CA LEU A 454 0.16 11.61 -8.41
C LEU A 454 -0.67 12.87 -8.13
N ARG A 455 -1.18 13.54 -9.18
CA ARG A 455 -2.01 14.75 -9.04
C ARG A 455 -3.28 14.49 -8.24
N ARG A 456 -3.92 13.33 -8.43
CA ARG A 456 -5.13 12.95 -7.68
C ARG A 456 -4.86 12.78 -6.18
N GLN A 457 -3.63 12.43 -5.83
CA GLN A 457 -3.15 12.34 -4.45
C GLN A 457 -2.74 13.70 -3.87
N GLY A 458 -2.54 14.71 -4.72
CA GLY A 458 -2.08 16.06 -4.35
C GLY A 458 -0.55 16.23 -4.43
N LEU A 459 0.15 15.29 -5.07
CA LEU A 459 1.60 15.35 -5.26
C LEU A 459 1.98 16.22 -6.46
N PRO A 460 3.15 16.87 -6.42
CA PRO A 460 3.71 17.56 -7.57
C PRO A 460 4.15 16.57 -8.64
N VAL A 461 3.98 16.96 -9.90
CA VAL A 461 4.55 16.26 -11.07
C VAL A 461 5.55 17.12 -11.83
N ARG A 462 5.57 18.42 -11.52
CA ARG A 462 6.57 19.41 -11.90
C ARG A 462 6.80 20.34 -10.71
N ALA A 463 7.96 21.00 -10.65
CA ALA A 463 8.27 21.98 -9.61
C ALA A 463 9.31 23.01 -10.08
N ASN A 464 9.42 24.13 -9.37
CA ASN A 464 10.60 24.99 -9.47
C ASN A 464 11.79 24.31 -8.77
N LEU A 465 12.87 24.08 -9.53
CA LEU A 465 14.01 23.27 -9.09
C LEU A 465 15.31 24.10 -9.08
N PRO A 466 16.33 23.69 -8.29
CA PRO A 466 17.69 24.20 -8.45
C PRO A 466 18.22 24.01 -9.89
N PRO A 467 19.33 24.67 -10.26
CA PRO A 467 20.02 24.39 -11.51
C PRO A 467 20.34 22.90 -11.65
N THR A 468 20.16 22.35 -12.86
CA THR A 468 20.33 20.92 -13.12
C THR A 468 21.74 20.42 -12.75
N ASP A 469 22.77 21.25 -12.90
CA ASP A 469 24.13 20.91 -12.47
C ASP A 469 24.28 20.67 -10.95
N GLU A 470 23.52 21.40 -10.13
CA GLU A 470 23.53 21.19 -8.68
C GLU A 470 22.89 19.84 -8.31
N ILE A 471 21.79 19.49 -8.99
CA ILE A 471 21.10 18.21 -8.81
C ILE A 471 21.99 17.05 -9.29
N MET A 472 22.61 17.19 -10.47
CA MET A 472 23.54 16.19 -10.99
C MET A 472 24.75 16.00 -10.07
N SER A 473 25.29 17.07 -9.50
CA SER A 473 26.37 17.00 -8.51
C SER A 473 25.96 16.28 -7.23
N ALA A 474 24.71 16.45 -6.80
CA ALA A 474 24.16 15.74 -5.65
C ALA A 474 24.00 14.23 -5.92
N LEU A 475 23.55 13.85 -7.13
CA LEU A 475 23.40 12.45 -7.56
C LEU A 475 24.73 11.69 -7.56
N GLN A 476 25.84 12.35 -7.93
CA GLN A 476 27.17 11.73 -7.95
C GLN A 476 27.74 11.45 -6.55
N ARG A 477 27.27 12.17 -5.52
CA ARG A 477 27.71 11.95 -4.13
C ARG A 477 27.01 10.76 -3.47
N ASP A 478 25.92 10.26 -4.04
CA ASP A 478 25.28 9.03 -3.59
C ASP A 478 26.14 7.82 -3.98
N LYS A 479 26.71 7.14 -2.99
CA LYS A 479 27.67 6.03 -3.15
C LYS A 479 27.09 4.79 -3.84
N LYS A 480 25.79 4.77 -4.15
CA LYS A 480 25.19 3.74 -5.01
C LYS A 480 25.60 3.88 -6.48
N ASN A 481 26.15 5.04 -6.86
CA ASN A 481 26.60 5.36 -8.21
C ASN A 481 28.13 5.28 -8.29
N THR A 482 28.65 4.48 -9.22
CA THR A 482 30.08 4.57 -9.61
C THR A 482 30.26 5.75 -10.56
N ALA A 483 31.50 6.22 -10.75
CA ALA A 483 31.83 7.50 -11.41
C ALA A 483 31.11 7.79 -12.75
N ASP A 484 30.66 6.76 -13.49
CA ASP A 484 29.98 6.91 -14.78
C ASP A 484 28.62 6.22 -14.93
N ARG A 485 28.09 5.55 -13.89
CA ARG A 485 26.91 4.69 -14.03
C ARG A 485 25.90 4.94 -12.91
N VAL A 486 24.67 5.30 -13.29
CA VAL A 486 23.56 5.52 -12.37
C VAL A 486 22.58 4.36 -12.50
N ARG A 487 22.51 3.55 -11.45
CA ARG A 487 21.58 2.43 -11.34
C ARG A 487 20.24 2.93 -10.79
N MET A 488 19.15 2.71 -11.50
CA MET A 488 17.82 3.16 -11.10
C MET A 488 16.74 2.10 -11.33
N ALA A 489 15.67 2.15 -10.55
CA ALA A 489 14.50 1.34 -10.79
C ALA A 489 13.59 2.06 -11.79
N ILE A 490 13.06 1.33 -12.77
CA ILE A 490 12.19 1.87 -13.82
C ILE A 490 10.96 0.98 -13.95
N VAL A 491 9.81 1.58 -14.27
CA VAL A 491 8.56 0.88 -14.54
C VAL A 491 8.39 0.70 -16.05
N GLN A 492 8.17 -0.54 -16.50
CA GLN A 492 7.86 -0.86 -17.91
C GLN A 492 6.37 -0.70 -18.19
N GLU A 493 5.57 -1.25 -17.28
CA GLU A 493 4.12 -1.18 -17.24
C GLU A 493 3.68 -1.24 -15.78
N ALA A 494 2.48 -0.76 -15.45
CA ALA A 494 2.00 -0.76 -14.07
C ALA A 494 2.06 -2.16 -13.46
N GLY A 495 2.72 -2.29 -12.31
CA GLY A 495 2.95 -3.58 -11.63
C GLY A 495 4.22 -4.30 -12.05
N LYS A 496 4.98 -3.78 -13.02
CA LYS A 496 6.20 -4.41 -13.54
C LYS A 496 7.34 -3.40 -13.65
N SER A 497 8.32 -3.57 -12.78
CA SER A 497 9.54 -2.77 -12.74
C SER A 497 10.79 -3.58 -13.03
N VAL A 498 11.78 -2.95 -13.64
CA VAL A 498 13.13 -3.47 -13.86
C VAL A 498 14.17 -2.54 -13.27
N VAL A 499 15.41 -3.04 -13.13
CA VAL A 499 16.54 -2.23 -12.71
C VAL A 499 17.36 -1.86 -13.95
N LEU A 500 17.36 -0.57 -14.29
CA LEU A 500 18.22 -0.02 -15.31
C LEU A 500 19.62 0.18 -14.72
N GLN A 501 20.63 -0.43 -15.34
CA GLN A 501 22.01 -0.37 -14.86
C GLN A 501 22.71 0.94 -15.24
N ASP A 502 22.44 1.44 -16.45
CA ASP A 502 23.22 2.50 -17.08
C ASP A 502 22.31 3.53 -17.76
N ALA A 503 21.75 4.46 -16.97
CA ALA A 503 21.04 5.61 -17.53
C ALA A 503 22.02 6.68 -18.06
N PRO A 504 21.90 7.14 -19.33
CA PRO A 504 22.76 8.18 -19.88
C PRO A 504 22.63 9.50 -19.09
N LYS A 505 23.76 10.12 -18.72
CA LYS A 505 23.77 11.39 -17.96
C LYS A 505 22.98 12.50 -18.67
N ASP A 506 23.09 12.60 -19.99
CA ASP A 506 22.35 13.61 -20.77
C ASP A 506 20.84 13.40 -20.71
N LEU A 507 20.39 12.14 -20.71
CA LEU A 507 18.98 11.82 -20.57
C LEU A 507 18.46 12.08 -19.15
N ILE A 508 19.30 11.89 -18.12
CA ILE A 508 18.97 12.31 -16.75
C ILE A 508 18.79 13.84 -16.68
N ARG A 509 19.68 14.60 -17.34
CA ARG A 509 19.56 16.07 -17.41
C ARG A 509 18.27 16.48 -18.11
N GLU A 510 17.97 15.87 -19.25
CA GLU A 510 16.73 16.11 -20.00
C GLU A 510 15.50 15.81 -19.13
N ALA A 511 15.51 14.70 -18.39
CA ALA A 511 14.43 14.33 -17.48
C ALA A 511 14.24 15.33 -16.33
N ILE A 512 15.33 15.85 -15.75
CA ILE A 512 15.30 16.90 -14.72
C ILE A 512 14.70 18.19 -15.27
N GLU A 513 15.07 18.59 -16.49
CA GLU A 513 14.45 19.77 -17.13
C GLU A 513 12.98 19.53 -17.47
N TRP A 514 12.60 18.31 -17.87
CA TRP A 514 11.22 17.99 -18.21
C TRP A 514 10.25 18.08 -17.00
N ILE A 515 10.75 17.80 -15.80
CA ILE A 515 9.98 17.97 -14.55
C ILE A 515 10.06 19.40 -13.96
N ARG A 516 10.72 20.34 -14.62
CA ARG A 516 10.74 21.74 -14.19
C ARG A 516 9.38 22.39 -14.52
N GLU A 517 8.90 23.28 -13.65
CA GLU A 517 7.77 24.15 -13.99
C GLU A 517 8.12 25.03 -15.19
N GLU A 518 7.19 25.14 -16.16
CA GLU A 518 7.31 26.12 -17.24
C GLU A 518 7.09 27.52 -16.63
N ALA A 519 7.98 28.45 -16.98
CA ALA A 519 8.06 29.80 -16.40
C ALA A 519 6.86 30.70 -16.74
#